data_AF-A0A9P6V062-F1
#
_entry.id   AF-A0A9P6V062-F1
#
_cell.length_a   1.000
_cell.length_b   1.000
_cell.length_c   1.000
_cell.angle_alpha   90.00
_cell.angle_beta   90.00
_cell.angle_gamma   90.00
#
_symmetry.space_group_name_H-M   'P 1'
#
loop_
_entity.id
_entity.type
_entity.pdbx_description
1 polymer ?
#
loop_
_entity_poly.entity_id
_entity_poly.type
_entity_poly.pdbx_seq_one_letter_code
_entity_poly.pdbx_strand_id
1 'polypeptide(L)'
;MPVQTWIAKHLSRARDDKLTAMDNRIRLINEVLSGIKIVKLYGWESSFRDKIAVFRKLELAILHKIGVVYSYMNVLFSSATLLMALVSFSLYATVGGPGFTPGVINSQTIFVSITLFGLVNRPIGMIAEIMGDTIGLYVSSRRIQNYLLAEELAEDQIDRSD
;
A
#
# COMPACT_ATOMS: atom_id res chain seq x y z
N MET A 1 -13.49 9.16 -7.73
CA MET A 1 -13.28 7.75 -7.31
C MET A 1 -13.60 7.54 -5.82
N PRO A 2 -14.88 7.46 -5.43
CA PRO A 2 -15.28 7.25 -4.02
C PRO A 2 -14.93 5.85 -3.48
N VAL A 3 -14.93 4.83 -4.34
CA VAL A 3 -14.55 3.45 -3.95
C VAL A 3 -13.07 3.35 -3.63
N GLN A 4 -12.21 3.97 -4.44
CA GLN A 4 -10.75 3.92 -4.25
C GLN A 4 -10.31 4.66 -2.99
N THR A 5 -10.94 5.80 -2.66
CA THR A 5 -10.67 6.52 -1.40
C THR A 5 -11.18 5.76 -0.18
N TRP A 6 -12.32 5.06 -0.27
CA TRP A 6 -12.82 4.19 0.79
C TRP A 6 -11.87 3.02 1.06
N ILE A 7 -11.42 2.33 0.01
CA ILE A 7 -10.42 1.25 0.10
C ILE A 7 -9.12 1.77 0.71
N ALA A 8 -8.62 2.92 0.25
CA ALA A 8 -7.40 3.54 0.76
C ALA A 8 -7.51 3.86 2.27
N LYS A 9 -8.65 4.39 2.73
CA LYS A 9 -8.90 4.64 4.17
C LYS A 9 -8.91 3.35 4.97
N HIS A 10 -9.56 2.30 4.48
CA HIS A 10 -9.60 1.00 5.15
C HIS A 10 -8.19 0.39 5.26
N LEU A 11 -7.42 0.47 4.18
CA LEU A 11 -6.06 -0.04 4.13
C LEU A 11 -5.10 0.75 5.03
N SER A 12 -5.29 2.07 5.14
CA SER A 12 -4.55 2.92 6.08
C SER A 12 -4.78 2.47 7.53
N ARG A 13 -6.04 2.26 7.93
CA ARG A 13 -6.36 1.76 9.28
C ARG A 13 -5.72 0.39 9.54
N ALA A 14 -5.82 -0.53 8.58
CA ALA A 14 -5.19 -1.85 8.70
C ALA A 14 -3.65 -1.76 8.82
N ARG A 15 -3.01 -0.77 8.17
CA ARG A 15 -1.57 -0.50 8.33
C ARG A 15 -1.25 0.01 9.73
N ASP A 16 -2.06 0.92 10.28
CA ASP A 16 -1.88 1.43 11.64
C ASP A 16 -2.04 0.32 12.68
N ASP A 17 -3.04 -0.55 12.51
CA ASP A 17 -3.24 -1.72 13.38
C ASP A 17 -2.05 -2.69 13.31
N LYS A 18 -1.48 -2.91 12.11
CA LYS A 18 -0.27 -3.72 11.92
C LYS A 18 0.93 -3.12 12.68
N LEU A 19 1.14 -1.80 12.57
CA LEU A 19 2.23 -1.11 13.25
C LEU A 19 2.09 -1.24 14.77
N THR A 20 0.87 -1.06 15.28
CA THR A 20 0.57 -1.26 16.71
C THR A 20 0.89 -2.69 17.18
N ALA A 21 0.52 -3.71 16.40
CA ALA A 21 0.86 -5.11 16.72
C ALA A 21 2.37 -5.38 16.67
N MET A 22 3.07 -4.76 15.70
CA MET A 22 4.52 -4.85 15.56
C MET A 22 5.25 -4.21 16.75
N ASP A 23 4.82 -3.04 17.22
CA ASP A 23 5.42 -2.35 18.36
C ASP A 23 5.31 -3.16 19.64
N ASN A 24 4.15 -3.79 19.88
CA ASN A 24 3.97 -4.70 21.02
C ASN A 24 4.92 -5.91 20.95
N ARG A 25 5.08 -6.51 19.76
CA ARG A 25 6.03 -7.61 19.54
C ARG A 25 7.47 -7.18 19.84
N ILE A 26 7.88 -6.02 19.33
CA ILE A 26 9.23 -5.49 19.50
C ILE A 26 9.50 -5.14 20.96
N ARG A 27 8.53 -4.52 21.65
CA ARG A 27 8.62 -4.22 23.08
C ARG A 27 8.88 -5.48 23.90
N LEU A 28 8.10 -6.55 23.68
CA LEU A 28 8.28 -7.80 24.40
C LEU A 28 9.65 -8.44 24.12
N ILE A 29 10.12 -8.39 22.86
CA ILE A 29 11.46 -8.87 22.51
C ILE A 29 12.54 -8.08 23.27
N ASN A 30 12.41 -6.74 23.35
CA ASN A 30 13.35 -5.90 24.08
C ASN A 30 13.37 -6.22 25.59
N GLU A 31 12.22 -6.45 26.21
CA GLU A 31 12.13 -6.89 27.62
C GLU A 31 12.84 -8.23 27.85
N VAL A 32 12.62 -9.21 26.95
CA VAL A 32 13.30 -10.51 27.02
C VAL A 32 14.81 -10.39 26.84
N LEU A 33 15.26 -9.55 25.91
CA LEU A 33 16.69 -9.32 25.66
C LEU A 33 17.36 -8.65 26.87
N SER A 34 16.70 -7.68 27.50
CA SER A 34 17.19 -7.03 28.72
C SER A 34 17.36 -8.04 29.88
N GLY A 35 16.44 -9.01 30.00
CA GLY A 35 16.43 -10.04 31.03
C GLY A 35 17.03 -11.41 30.65
N ILE A 36 17.78 -11.52 29.54
CA ILE A 36 18.06 -12.81 28.88
C ILE A 36 18.76 -13.85 29.79
N LYS A 37 19.61 -13.40 30.72
CA LYS A 37 20.33 -14.28 31.65
C LYS A 37 19.38 -15.04 32.57
N ILE A 38 18.32 -14.37 33.05
CA ILE A 38 17.28 -14.97 33.91
C ILE A 38 16.45 -15.96 33.10
N VAL A 39 16.04 -15.56 31.89
CA VAL A 39 15.24 -16.43 30.99
C VAL A 39 15.94 -17.76 30.73
N LYS A 40 17.26 -17.74 30.50
CA LYS A 40 18.06 -18.95 30.31
C LYS A 40 18.24 -19.76 31.58
N LEU A 41 18.50 -19.11 32.71
CA LEU A 41 18.70 -19.79 34.00
C LEU A 41 17.48 -20.62 34.42
N TYR A 42 16.28 -20.11 34.15
CA TYR A 42 15.01 -20.78 34.49
C TYR A 42 14.41 -21.61 33.34
N GLY A 43 15.04 -21.65 32.16
CA GLY A 43 14.54 -22.40 31.01
C GLY A 43 13.22 -21.86 30.43
N TRP A 44 12.91 -20.57 30.60
CA TRP A 44 11.64 -19.95 30.18
C TRP A 44 11.55 -19.60 28.68
N GLU A 45 12.50 -20.03 27.87
CA GLU A 45 12.59 -19.67 26.45
C GLU A 45 11.32 -20.04 25.66
N SER A 46 10.74 -21.22 25.92
CA SER A 46 9.51 -21.67 25.23
C SER A 46 8.32 -20.77 25.60
N SER A 47 8.14 -20.47 26.88
CA SER A 47 7.02 -19.65 27.35
C SER A 47 7.06 -18.23 26.77
N PHE A 48 8.25 -17.62 26.65
CA PHE A 48 8.39 -16.32 26.00
C PHE A 48 8.22 -16.40 24.48
N ARG A 49 8.71 -17.47 23.85
CA ARG A 49 8.48 -17.72 22.41
C ARG A 49 6.98 -17.80 22.11
N ASP A 50 6.21 -18.52 22.92
CA ASP A 50 4.76 -18.65 22.74
C ASP A 50 4.04 -17.31 22.92
N LYS A 51 4.44 -16.50 23.91
CA LYS A 51 3.93 -15.12 24.07
C LYS A 51 4.23 -14.25 22.83
N ILE A 52 5.46 -14.27 22.31
CA ILE A 52 5.83 -13.53 21.09
C ILE A 52 5.04 -14.04 19.88
N ALA A 53 4.79 -15.35 19.80
CA ALA A 53 4.04 -15.97 18.71
C ALA A 53 2.58 -15.50 18.66
N VAL A 54 1.95 -15.17 19.80
CA VAL A 54 0.59 -14.59 19.84
C VAL A 54 0.56 -13.24 19.09
N PHE A 55 1.47 -12.33 19.41
CA PHE A 55 1.58 -11.04 18.69
C PHE A 55 1.91 -11.22 17.22
N ARG A 56 2.80 -12.18 16.90
CA ARG A 56 3.14 -12.50 15.50
C ARG A 56 1.93 -13.01 14.71
N LYS A 57 1.07 -13.84 15.31
CA LYS A 57 -0.16 -14.33 14.67
C LYS A 57 -1.13 -13.18 14.37
N LEU A 58 -1.28 -12.24 15.30
CA LEU A 58 -2.11 -11.03 15.08
C LEU A 58 -1.56 -10.18 13.92
N GLU A 59 -0.25 -9.91 13.91
CA GLU A 59 0.43 -9.18 12.83
C GLU A 59 0.21 -9.86 11.46
N LEU A 60 0.39 -11.19 11.41
CA LEU A 60 0.19 -11.97 10.19
C LEU A 60 -1.26 -11.99 9.73
N ALA A 61 -2.23 -12.05 10.64
CA ALA A 61 -3.65 -12.00 10.29
C ALA A 61 -4.03 -10.65 9.64
N ILE A 62 -3.51 -9.54 10.16
CA ILE A 62 -3.71 -8.21 9.57
C ILE A 62 -3.00 -8.13 8.21
N LEU A 63 -1.75 -8.61 8.13
CA LEU A 63 -0.99 -8.62 6.89
C LEU A 63 -1.68 -9.46 5.80
N HIS A 64 -2.28 -10.59 6.18
CA HIS A 64 -3.04 -11.44 5.25
C HIS A 64 -4.27 -10.72 4.71
N LYS A 65 -5.05 -10.03 5.57
CA LYS A 65 -6.19 -9.22 5.12
C LYS A 65 -5.76 -8.13 4.13
N ILE A 66 -4.67 -7.43 4.42
CA ILE A 66 -4.08 -6.44 3.52
C ILE A 66 -3.69 -7.09 2.18
N GLY A 67 -3.03 -8.24 2.22
CA GLY A 67 -2.64 -9.00 1.04
C GLY A 67 -3.82 -9.40 0.17
N VAL A 68 -4.90 -9.91 0.76
CA VAL A 68 -6.13 -10.28 0.04
C VAL A 68 -6.74 -9.08 -0.69
N VAL A 69 -6.81 -7.91 -0.03
CA VAL A 69 -7.31 -6.68 -0.67
C VAL A 69 -6.44 -6.28 -1.86
N TYR A 70 -5.11 -6.32 -1.71
CA TYR A 70 -4.19 -6.03 -2.81
C TYR A 70 -4.32 -7.01 -3.97
N SER A 71 -4.43 -8.32 -3.68
CA SER A 71 -4.64 -9.34 -4.72
C SER A 71 -5.93 -9.10 -5.48
N TYR A 72 -7.02 -8.77 -4.78
CA TYR A 72 -8.30 -8.47 -5.42
C TYR A 72 -8.21 -7.22 -6.31
N MET A 73 -7.56 -6.15 -5.84
CA MET A 73 -7.33 -4.96 -6.66
C MET A 73 -6.50 -5.30 -7.91
N ASN A 74 -5.44 -6.10 -7.77
CA ASN A 74 -4.60 -6.49 -8.90
C ASN A 74 -5.40 -7.27 -9.95
N VAL A 75 -6.18 -8.28 -9.53
CA VAL A 75 -7.07 -9.04 -10.42
C VAL A 75 -8.09 -8.14 -11.11
N LEU A 76 -8.69 -7.19 -10.40
CA LEU A 76 -9.61 -6.22 -11.00
C LEU A 76 -8.93 -5.34 -12.06
N PHE A 77 -7.74 -4.82 -11.80
CA PHE A 77 -7.00 -4.00 -12.76
C PHE A 77 -6.57 -4.80 -14.00
N SER A 78 -6.06 -6.03 -13.81
CA SER A 78 -5.69 -6.89 -14.92
C SER A 78 -6.89 -7.30 -15.77
N SER A 79 -8.02 -7.65 -15.14
CA SER A 79 -9.25 -8.00 -15.85
C SER A 79 -9.93 -6.80 -16.52
N ALA A 80 -9.85 -5.60 -15.94
CA ALA A 80 -10.38 -4.37 -16.54
C ALA A 80 -9.79 -4.11 -17.94
N THR A 81 -8.51 -4.43 -18.15
CA THR A 81 -7.87 -4.30 -19.48
C THR A 81 -8.49 -5.24 -20.51
N LEU A 82 -8.75 -6.49 -20.12
CA LEU A 82 -9.40 -7.48 -20.97
C LEU A 82 -10.85 -7.08 -21.29
N LEU A 83 -11.58 -6.60 -20.27
CA LEU A 83 -12.95 -6.10 -20.44
C LEU A 83 -12.99 -4.88 -21.35
N MET A 84 -12.05 -3.94 -21.21
CA MET A 84 -11.92 -2.77 -22.07
C MET A 84 -11.71 -3.18 -23.54
N ALA A 85 -10.84 -4.16 -23.80
CA ALA A 85 -10.62 -4.68 -25.14
C ALA A 85 -11.89 -5.35 -25.70
N LEU A 86 -12.56 -6.20 -24.91
CA LEU A 86 -13.82 -6.87 -25.29
C LEU A 86 -14.91 -5.86 -25.65
N VAL A 87 -15.13 -4.85 -24.80
CA VAL A 87 -16.14 -3.81 -25.03
C VAL A 87 -15.78 -2.99 -26.27
N SER A 88 -14.51 -2.61 -26.43
CA SER A 88 -14.06 -1.81 -27.58
C SER A 88 -14.25 -2.55 -28.90
N PHE A 89 -13.87 -3.83 -28.96
CA PHE A 89 -14.07 -4.65 -30.17
C PHE A 89 -15.54 -4.99 -30.41
N SER A 90 -16.33 -5.25 -29.37
CA SER A 90 -17.78 -5.49 -29.49
C SER A 90 -18.50 -4.25 -30.04
N LEU A 91 -18.14 -3.07 -29.57
CA LEU A 91 -18.68 -1.81 -30.07
C LEU A 91 -18.23 -1.54 -31.52
N TYR A 92 -16.95 -1.75 -31.82
CA TYR A 92 -16.42 -1.58 -33.17
C TYR A 92 -17.06 -2.56 -34.19
N ALA A 93 -17.33 -3.79 -33.77
CA ALA A 93 -18.03 -4.80 -34.57
C ALA A 93 -19.47 -4.40 -34.92
N THR A 94 -20.13 -3.62 -34.06
CA THR A 94 -21.57 -3.32 -34.20
C THR A 94 -21.83 -1.95 -34.85
N VAL A 95 -21.03 -0.94 -34.51
CA VAL A 95 -21.28 0.47 -34.92
C VAL A 95 -20.01 1.22 -35.34
N GLY A 96 -18.88 0.53 -35.52
CA GLY A 96 -17.57 1.15 -35.77
C GLY A 96 -17.32 1.64 -37.21
N GLY A 97 -18.20 1.34 -38.15
CA GLY A 97 -18.10 1.72 -39.55
C GLY A 97 -18.76 3.06 -39.89
N PRO A 98 -18.44 3.66 -41.06
CA PRO A 98 -19.09 4.89 -41.53
C PRO A 98 -20.61 4.68 -41.62
N GLY A 99 -21.37 5.59 -40.99
CA GLY A 99 -22.82 5.51 -40.92
C GLY A 99 -23.39 4.51 -39.90
N PHE A 100 -22.67 4.21 -38.81
CA PHE A 100 -23.07 3.24 -37.77
C PHE A 100 -23.24 1.81 -38.31
N THR A 101 -22.39 1.42 -39.25
CA THR A 101 -22.34 0.06 -39.79
C THR A 101 -21.30 -0.80 -39.05
N PRO A 102 -21.35 -2.14 -39.15
CA PRO A 102 -20.30 -3.00 -38.64
C PRO A 102 -18.91 -2.61 -39.19
N GLY A 103 -17.96 -2.34 -38.30
CA GLY A 103 -16.57 -2.05 -38.67
C GLY A 103 -15.85 -3.30 -39.18
N VAL A 104 -14.90 -3.14 -40.10
CA VAL A 104 -14.10 -4.26 -40.62
C VAL A 104 -13.00 -4.61 -39.61
N ILE A 105 -13.17 -5.75 -38.94
CA ILE A 105 -12.19 -6.25 -37.97
C ILE A 105 -11.15 -7.10 -38.72
N ASN A 106 -9.97 -6.51 -38.95
CA ASN A 106 -8.82 -7.23 -39.47
C ASN A 106 -7.90 -7.70 -38.32
N SER A 107 -7.20 -8.81 -38.53
CA SER A 107 -6.22 -9.38 -37.61
C SER A 107 -5.16 -8.35 -37.19
N GLN A 108 -4.65 -7.57 -38.14
CA GLN A 108 -3.69 -6.49 -37.87
C GLN A 108 -4.25 -5.45 -36.87
N THR A 109 -5.49 -5.02 -37.06
CA THR A 109 -6.14 -4.03 -36.18
C THR A 109 -6.32 -4.60 -34.77
N ILE A 110 -6.72 -5.87 -34.64
CA ILE A 110 -6.87 -6.52 -33.33
C ILE A 110 -5.54 -6.57 -32.58
N PHE A 111 -4.49 -7.09 -33.22
CA PHE A 111 -3.18 -7.25 -32.57
C PHE A 111 -2.56 -5.91 -32.17
N VAL A 112 -2.65 -4.90 -33.04
CA VAL A 112 -2.16 -3.55 -32.75
C VAL A 112 -2.95 -2.91 -31.61
N SER A 113 -4.28 -2.97 -31.62
CA SER A 113 -5.13 -2.39 -30.58
C SER A 113 -4.93 -3.05 -29.21
N ILE A 114 -4.84 -4.38 -29.13
CA ILE A 114 -4.55 -5.08 -27.86
C ILE A 114 -3.20 -4.63 -27.30
N THR A 115 -2.19 -4.52 -28.15
CA THR A 115 -0.85 -4.07 -27.75
C THR A 115 -0.89 -2.64 -27.21
N LEU A 116 -1.60 -1.73 -27.89
CA LEU A 116 -1.77 -0.34 -27.44
C LEU A 116 -2.52 -0.25 -26.10
N PHE A 117 -3.59 -1.02 -25.91
CA PHE A 117 -4.30 -1.06 -24.63
C PHE A 117 -3.40 -1.56 -23.50
N GLY A 118 -2.58 -2.57 -23.74
CA GLY A 118 -1.59 -3.04 -22.76
C GLY A 118 -0.56 -1.96 -22.39
N LEU A 119 -0.10 -1.18 -23.37
CA LEU A 119 0.91 -0.14 -23.16
C LEU A 119 0.37 1.08 -22.39
N VAL A 120 -0.91 1.42 -22.57
CA VAL A 120 -1.54 2.60 -21.95
C VAL A 120 -1.89 2.39 -20.47
N ASN A 121 -2.10 1.15 -20.02
CA ASN A 121 -2.48 0.88 -18.64
C ASN A 121 -1.40 1.26 -17.62
N ARG A 122 -0.13 0.97 -17.94
CA ARG A 122 1.00 1.26 -17.04
C ARG A 122 1.15 2.77 -16.75
N PRO A 123 1.22 3.68 -17.74
CA PRO A 123 1.34 5.11 -17.45
C PRO A 123 0.11 5.68 -16.73
N ILE A 124 -1.11 5.19 -17.01
CA ILE A 124 -2.31 5.61 -16.27
C ILE A 124 -2.20 5.23 -14.79
N GLY A 125 -1.76 4.01 -14.48
CA GLY A 125 -1.52 3.57 -13.10
C GLY A 125 -0.45 4.42 -12.41
N MET A 126 0.66 4.70 -13.09
CA MET A 126 1.75 5.51 -12.55
C MET A 126 1.31 6.94 -12.23
N ILE A 127 0.49 7.58 -13.07
CA ILE A 127 -0.02 8.93 -12.80
C ILE A 127 -0.83 8.97 -11.50
N ALA A 128 -1.69 7.97 -11.26
CA ALA A 128 -2.48 7.89 -10.04
C ALA A 128 -1.62 7.67 -8.78
N GLU A 129 -0.56 6.87 -8.89
CA GLU A 129 0.39 6.63 -7.80
C GLU A 129 1.18 7.91 -7.45
N ILE A 130 1.74 8.58 -8.46
CA ILE A 130 2.50 9.83 -8.29
C ILE A 130 1.65 10.93 -7.62
N MET A 131 0.35 11.00 -7.89
CA MET A 131 -0.54 11.94 -7.20
C MET A 131 -0.58 11.69 -5.69
N GLY A 132 -0.68 10.42 -5.27
CA GLY A 132 -0.66 10.04 -3.86
C GLY A 132 0.67 10.38 -3.19
N ASP A 133 1.77 10.06 -3.86
CA ASP A 133 3.12 10.34 -3.36
C ASP A 133 3.38 11.85 -3.25
N THR A 134 2.89 12.64 -4.20
CA THR A 134 3.02 14.11 -4.17
C THR A 134 2.30 14.70 -2.96
N ILE A 135 1.10 14.22 -2.63
CA ILE A 135 0.36 14.64 -1.43
C ILE A 135 1.13 14.24 -0.16
N GLY A 136 1.63 13.00 -0.11
CA GLY A 136 2.42 12.50 1.02
C GLY A 136 3.72 13.29 1.22
N LEU A 137 4.40 13.61 0.13
CA LEU A 137 5.61 14.44 0.10
C LEU A 137 5.31 15.87 0.57
N TYR A 138 4.21 16.48 0.09
CA TYR A 138 3.79 17.81 0.51
C TYR A 138 3.53 17.90 2.02
N VAL A 139 2.75 16.97 2.58
CA VAL A 139 2.47 16.92 4.02
C VAL A 139 3.75 16.66 4.83
N SER A 140 4.63 15.79 4.35
CA SER A 140 5.89 15.50 5.03
C SER A 140 6.87 16.67 5.01
N SER A 141 6.99 17.34 3.86
CA SER A 141 7.80 18.56 3.72
C SER A 141 7.31 19.66 4.66
N ARG A 142 5.99 19.86 4.78
CA ARG A 142 5.41 20.82 5.71
C ARG A 142 5.74 20.50 7.18
N ARG A 143 5.74 19.22 7.58
CA ARG A 143 6.14 18.82 8.94
C ARG A 143 7.61 19.12 9.23
N ILE A 144 8.49 18.83 8.26
CA ILE A 144 9.93 19.14 8.38
C ILE A 144 10.13 20.66 8.48
N GLN A 145 9.45 21.44 7.64
CA GLN A 145 9.50 22.89 7.69
C GLN A 145 9.08 23.42 9.06
N ASN A 146 7.97 22.93 9.63
CA ASN A 146 7.50 23.34 10.95
C ASN A 146 8.51 23.01 12.06
N TYR A 147 9.22 21.87 11.96
CA TYR A 147 10.26 21.50 12.92
C TYR A 147 11.49 22.40 12.81
N LEU A 148 11.95 22.68 11.59
CA LEU A 148 13.12 23.54 11.34
C LEU A 148 12.87 25.02 11.68
N LEU A 149 11.61 25.46 11.63
CA LEU A 149 11.19 26.82 12.01
C LEU A 149 10.67 26.90 13.45
N ALA A 150 10.73 25.80 14.21
CA ALA A 150 10.37 25.83 15.62
C ALA A 150 11.37 26.70 16.39
N GLU A 151 10.90 27.40 17.40
CA GLU A 151 11.74 28.25 18.24
C GLU A 151 12.78 27.40 18.97
N GLU A 152 14.06 27.74 18.80
CA GLU A 152 15.14 27.08 19.52
C GLU A 152 15.14 27.53 20.99
N LEU A 153 15.58 26.65 21.90
CA LEU A 153 15.71 27.03 23.31
C LEU A 153 16.62 28.25 23.43
N ALA A 154 16.14 29.28 24.12
CA ALA A 154 16.97 30.44 24.44
C ALA A 154 18.23 29.99 25.18
N GLU A 155 19.36 30.58 24.82
CA GLU A 155 20.68 30.22 25.37
C GLU A 155 20.76 30.45 26.89
N ASP A 156 19.84 31.24 27.46
CA ASP A 156 19.69 31.48 28.91
C ASP A 156 19.04 30.33 29.71
N GLN A 157 18.37 29.39 29.04
CA GLN A 157 17.74 28.22 29.65
C GLN A 157 18.63 26.96 29.55
N ILE A 158 19.82 27.09 28.96
CA ILE A 158 20.76 25.97 28.80
C ILE A 158 21.66 25.93 30.03
N ASP A 159 21.29 25.12 31.03
CA ASP A 159 22.18 24.80 32.15
C ASP A 159 23.34 23.93 31.63
N ARG A 160 24.44 24.59 31.26
CA ARG A 160 25.75 23.96 31.04
C ARG A 160 26.49 23.92 32.39
N SER A 161 25.93 23.24 33.37
CA SER A 161 26.67 22.90 34.58
C SER A 161 27.58 21.71 34.28
N ASP A 162 28.86 22.01 34.01
CA ASP A 162 29.98 21.07 34.16
C ASP A 162 30.21 20.72 35.65
#